data_AF-A0A1I6XTF3-F1
#
_entry.id   AF-A0A1I6XTF3-F1
#
_cell.length_a   1.000
_cell.length_b   1.000
_cell.length_c   1.000
_cell.angle_alpha   90.00
_cell.angle_beta   90.00
_cell.angle_gamma   90.00
#
_symmetry.space_group_name_H-M   'P 1'
#
loop_
_entity.id
_entity.type
_entity.pdbx_description
1 polymer ?
#
loop_
_entity_poly.entity_id
_entity_poly.type
_entity_poly.pdbx_seq_one_letter_code
_entity_poly.pdbx_strand_id
1 'polypeptide(L)'
;MEFLKRYKHKLIRKISHKIKSSQINLVRFSWFANQVSPETIAILDYPLNLSQRYTAEKPHKKIRDLISENKDRYKNILLSFLKYEEKLKEISSNRDQIKNSTDPTWDNIWLPGLDGVCIYGFVSSLKPKIFLEIGSGNSTKFAFKAINDNKLRTKIISIDPHPRDEIDAICDSIIRSPLEEVDLDIFDELDENDILFIDNSHRVFMNSDVTTVFLDIIPRLKKGVIIQIHDIFLPYDYPPYWIERYYSEQYMLASYLLANPDFFEILLPNFFISKDDDLKFVFHEFWASKGFEGIANHGQSFWLKIK
;
A
#
# COMPACT_ATOMS: atom_id res chain seq x y z
N MET A 1 -20.31 25.30 -15.69
CA MET A 1 -19.08 24.48 -15.61
C MET A 1 -18.32 24.35 -16.94
N GLU A 2 -18.98 24.22 -18.09
CA GLU A 2 -18.33 24.12 -19.40
C GLU A 2 -17.55 25.37 -19.84
N PHE A 3 -18.03 26.55 -19.46
CA PHE A 3 -17.39 27.83 -19.77
C PHE A 3 -16.03 27.98 -19.04
N LEU A 4 -15.94 27.56 -17.78
CA LEU A 4 -14.69 27.53 -17.01
C LEU A 4 -13.69 26.51 -17.59
N LYS A 5 -14.14 25.33 -18.03
CA LYS A 5 -13.27 24.34 -18.71
C LYS A 5 -12.68 24.90 -20.02
N ARG A 6 -13.49 25.55 -20.86
CA ARG A 6 -13.01 26.18 -22.11
C ARG A 6 -12.07 27.36 -21.86
N TYR A 7 -12.32 28.16 -20.83
CA TYR A 7 -11.43 29.27 -20.45
C TYR A 7 -10.09 28.77 -19.90
N LYS A 8 -10.11 27.73 -19.06
CA LYS A 8 -8.91 27.06 -18.53
C LYS A 8 -8.08 26.46 -19.67
N HIS A 9 -8.71 25.81 -20.64
CA HIS A 9 -8.01 25.28 -21.83
C HIS A 9 -7.39 26.35 -22.72
N LYS A 10 -8.09 27.45 -23.00
CA LYS A 10 -7.52 28.58 -23.77
C LYS A 10 -6.37 29.27 -23.03
N LEU A 11 -6.48 29.41 -21.72
CA LEU A 11 -5.43 30.01 -20.87
C LEU A 11 -4.20 29.11 -20.79
N ILE A 12 -4.38 27.80 -20.58
CA ILE A 12 -3.30 26.79 -20.60
C ILE A 12 -2.62 26.76 -21.98
N ARG A 13 -3.38 26.87 -23.09
CA ARG A 13 -2.79 26.88 -24.44
C ARG A 13 -2.02 28.17 -24.76
N LYS A 14 -2.49 29.32 -24.27
CA LYS A 14 -1.77 30.60 -24.39
C LYS A 14 -0.50 30.64 -23.54
N ILE A 15 -0.56 30.09 -22.33
CA ILE A 15 0.57 29.98 -21.41
C ILE A 15 1.58 28.96 -21.96
N SER A 16 1.15 27.80 -22.46
CA SER A 16 2.04 26.78 -23.01
C SER A 16 2.79 27.25 -24.26
N HIS A 17 2.17 28.10 -25.10
CA HIS A 17 2.85 28.69 -26.26
C HIS A 17 3.93 29.72 -25.87
N LYS A 18 3.72 30.48 -24.77
CA LYS A 18 4.70 31.44 -24.23
C LYS A 18 5.82 30.77 -23.40
N ILE A 19 5.51 29.65 -22.76
CA ILE A 19 6.47 28.86 -21.96
C ILE A 19 7.35 27.99 -22.87
N LYS A 20 6.82 27.45 -23.98
CA LYS A 20 7.61 26.67 -24.95
C LYS A 20 8.64 27.47 -25.74
N SER A 21 8.57 28.80 -25.76
CA SER A 21 9.44 29.63 -26.60
C SER A 21 10.77 30.04 -25.95
N SER A 22 11.01 29.78 -24.66
CA SER A 22 12.34 29.91 -24.05
C SER A 22 12.48 29.14 -22.73
N GLN A 23 13.62 28.50 -22.49
CA GLN A 23 13.97 27.90 -21.18
C GLN A 23 13.86 28.93 -20.04
N ILE A 24 14.14 30.20 -20.33
CA ILE A 24 14.04 31.32 -19.37
C ILE A 24 12.60 31.51 -18.87
N ASN A 25 11.58 31.31 -19.72
CA ASN A 25 10.17 31.42 -19.32
C ASN A 25 9.72 30.22 -18.47
N LEU A 26 10.28 29.03 -18.69
CA LEU A 26 10.05 27.85 -17.85
C LEU A 26 10.61 28.04 -16.44
N VAL A 27 11.86 28.52 -16.34
CA VAL A 27 12.51 28.80 -15.05
C VAL A 27 11.74 29.88 -14.28
N ARG A 28 11.35 30.98 -14.94
CA ARG A 28 10.54 32.03 -14.30
C ARG A 28 9.17 31.56 -13.85
N PHE A 29 8.51 30.71 -14.65
CA PHE A 29 7.20 30.16 -14.30
C PHE A 29 7.30 29.14 -13.17
N SER A 30 8.28 28.25 -13.19
CA SER A 30 8.54 27.28 -12.12
C SER A 30 8.88 28.01 -10.81
N TRP A 31 9.74 29.02 -10.87
CA TRP A 31 10.03 29.88 -9.73
C TRP A 31 8.78 30.57 -9.19
N PHE A 32 7.96 31.17 -10.06
CA PHE A 32 6.70 31.81 -9.65
C PHE A 32 5.71 30.79 -9.06
N ALA A 33 5.54 29.62 -9.67
CA ALA A 33 4.65 28.59 -9.18
C ALA A 33 5.08 28.11 -7.79
N ASN A 34 6.39 27.92 -7.58
CA ASN A 34 6.96 27.58 -6.28
C ASN A 34 6.81 28.72 -5.26
N GLN A 35 6.87 30.00 -5.66
CA GLN A 35 6.54 31.11 -4.75
C GLN A 35 5.06 31.11 -4.33
N VAL A 36 4.17 30.64 -5.20
CA VAL A 36 2.72 30.59 -4.93
C VAL A 36 2.32 29.36 -4.11
N SER A 37 3.00 28.23 -4.28
CA SER A 37 2.75 27.02 -3.51
C SER A 37 4.04 26.25 -3.25
N PRO A 38 4.91 26.78 -2.38
CA PRO A 38 6.22 26.19 -2.10
C PRO A 38 6.12 24.79 -1.49
N GLU A 39 5.00 24.53 -0.80
CA GLU A 39 4.73 23.26 -0.11
C GLU A 39 4.26 22.15 -1.05
N THR A 40 3.88 22.46 -2.30
CA THR A 40 3.32 21.46 -3.23
C THR A 40 4.14 21.26 -4.51
N ILE A 41 5.14 22.11 -4.75
CA ILE A 41 5.94 22.07 -5.98
C ILE A 41 7.40 21.79 -5.64
N ALA A 42 7.86 20.58 -5.96
CA ALA A 42 9.28 20.28 -6.00
C ALA A 42 9.88 20.78 -7.33
N ILE A 43 10.78 21.75 -7.25
CA ILE A 43 11.61 22.16 -8.40
C ILE A 43 12.80 21.21 -8.48
N LEU A 44 13.01 20.63 -9.66
CA LEU A 44 14.15 19.76 -9.94
C LEU A 44 15.19 20.53 -10.74
N ASP A 45 16.47 20.42 -10.34
CA ASP A 45 17.59 21.09 -11.02
C ASP A 45 17.84 20.56 -12.43
N TYR A 46 17.42 19.31 -12.70
CA TYR A 46 17.60 18.63 -13.98
C TYR A 46 16.31 17.91 -14.40
N PRO A 47 16.05 17.79 -15.71
CA PRO A 47 14.91 17.02 -16.19
C PRO A 47 15.09 15.54 -15.86
N LEU A 48 14.09 14.93 -15.22
CA LEU A 48 14.05 13.49 -15.01
C LEU A 48 13.54 12.79 -16.26
N ASN A 49 14.29 11.81 -16.76
CA ASN A 49 13.79 10.86 -17.75
C ASN A 49 13.25 9.63 -17.02
N LEU A 50 11.97 9.71 -16.64
CA LEU A 50 11.33 8.63 -15.89
C LEU A 50 11.12 7.43 -16.82
N SER A 51 11.66 6.27 -16.43
CA SER A 51 11.45 4.99 -17.12
C SER A 51 11.69 3.84 -16.15
N GLN A 52 11.09 2.67 -16.45
CA GLN A 52 11.38 1.45 -15.71
C GLN A 52 12.80 0.99 -16.03
N ARG A 53 13.61 0.81 -14.99
CA ARG A 53 14.91 0.12 -15.03
C ARG A 53 14.73 -1.39 -14.89
N TYR A 54 13.79 -1.81 -14.04
CA TYR A 54 13.48 -3.22 -13.76
C TYR A 54 12.07 -3.56 -14.26
N THR A 55 11.99 -4.28 -15.39
CA THR A 55 10.72 -4.65 -16.04
C THR A 55 10.35 -6.10 -15.72
N ALA A 56 9.15 -6.53 -16.14
CA ALA A 56 8.71 -7.92 -16.00
C ALA A 56 9.72 -8.94 -16.59
N GLU A 57 10.33 -8.59 -17.72
CA GLU A 57 11.33 -9.39 -18.43
C GLU A 57 12.72 -9.29 -17.79
N LYS A 58 13.03 -8.15 -17.16
CA LYS A 58 14.34 -7.86 -16.55
C LYS A 58 14.18 -7.32 -15.12
N PRO A 59 13.73 -8.15 -14.17
CA PRO A 59 13.61 -7.75 -12.76
C PRO A 59 14.97 -7.47 -12.12
N HIS A 60 14.97 -6.81 -10.97
CA HIS A 60 16.18 -6.68 -10.16
C HIS A 60 16.63 -8.06 -9.66
N LYS A 61 17.74 -8.59 -10.22
CA LYS A 61 18.20 -9.96 -9.98
C LYS A 61 18.27 -10.36 -8.50
N LYS A 62 19.03 -9.62 -7.67
CA LYS A 62 19.21 -9.99 -6.25
C LYS A 62 17.90 -10.02 -5.45
N ILE A 63 17.04 -9.01 -5.61
CA ILE A 63 15.73 -8.94 -4.96
C ILE A 63 14.84 -10.09 -5.43
N ARG A 64 14.83 -10.39 -6.74
CA ARG A 64 14.08 -11.53 -7.28
C ARG A 64 14.56 -12.83 -6.65
N ASP A 65 15.86 -13.05 -6.57
CA ASP A 65 16.44 -14.27 -6.02
C ASP A 65 16.03 -14.42 -4.53
N LEU A 66 16.18 -13.37 -3.72
CA LEU A 66 15.71 -13.32 -2.31
C LEU A 66 14.22 -13.63 -2.15
N ILE A 67 13.37 -13.03 -2.99
CA ILE A 67 11.92 -13.28 -2.98
C ILE A 67 11.62 -14.72 -3.40
N SER A 68 12.29 -15.23 -4.42
CA SER A 68 11.97 -16.52 -5.05
C SER A 68 12.40 -17.72 -4.19
N GLU A 69 13.37 -17.55 -3.29
CA GLU A 69 13.84 -18.60 -2.38
C GLU A 69 12.74 -19.13 -1.43
N ASN A 70 11.67 -18.36 -1.23
CA ASN A 70 10.64 -18.66 -0.22
C ASN A 70 9.27 -19.06 -0.83
N LYS A 71 9.20 -19.40 -2.12
CA LYS A 71 7.93 -19.69 -2.83
C LYS A 71 7.07 -20.77 -2.16
N ASP A 72 7.66 -21.88 -1.72
CA ASP A 72 6.91 -22.96 -1.06
C ASP A 72 6.25 -22.47 0.23
N ARG A 73 6.92 -21.58 0.96
CA ARG A 73 6.36 -20.96 2.16
C ARG A 73 5.20 -20.03 1.82
N TYR A 74 5.32 -19.22 0.78
CA TYR A 74 4.23 -18.37 0.30
C TYR A 74 3.00 -19.22 -0.06
N LYS A 75 3.23 -20.30 -0.81
CA LYS A 75 2.17 -21.26 -1.19
C LYS A 75 1.48 -21.85 0.03
N ASN A 76 2.24 -22.30 1.03
CA ASN A 76 1.69 -22.86 2.26
C ASN A 76 0.86 -21.84 3.05
N ILE A 77 1.31 -20.59 3.13
CA ILE A 77 0.54 -19.51 3.77
C ILE A 77 -0.76 -19.28 3.00
N LEU A 78 -0.72 -19.14 1.67
CA LEU A 78 -1.92 -18.94 0.84
C LEU A 78 -2.90 -20.11 0.96
N LEU A 79 -2.41 -21.35 0.89
CA LEU A 79 -3.23 -22.55 1.08
C LEU A 79 -3.89 -22.56 2.47
N SER A 80 -3.18 -22.08 3.51
CA SER A 80 -3.75 -21.97 4.85
C SER A 80 -4.91 -20.97 4.93
N PHE A 81 -4.99 -20.01 4.00
CA PHE A 81 -6.08 -19.02 3.94
C PHE A 81 -7.33 -19.56 3.25
N LEU A 82 -7.23 -20.63 2.44
CA LEU A 82 -8.41 -21.26 1.79
C LEU A 82 -9.44 -21.78 2.79
N LYS A 83 -9.04 -22.10 4.03
CA LYS A 83 -10.01 -22.47 5.08
C LYS A 83 -11.00 -21.34 5.43
N TYR A 84 -10.71 -20.10 5.02
CA TYR A 84 -11.59 -18.94 5.18
C TYR A 84 -12.41 -18.61 3.92
N GLU A 85 -12.32 -19.42 2.87
CA GLU A 85 -12.95 -19.16 1.57
C GLU A 85 -14.44 -18.86 1.68
N GLU A 86 -15.19 -19.65 2.44
CA GLU A 86 -16.63 -19.44 2.62
C GLU A 86 -16.94 -18.10 3.30
N LYS A 87 -16.10 -17.64 4.23
CA LYS A 87 -16.24 -16.32 4.86
C LYS A 87 -15.86 -15.18 3.93
N LEU A 88 -14.85 -15.39 3.08
CA LEU A 88 -14.46 -14.43 2.06
C LEU A 88 -15.55 -14.27 0.99
N LYS A 89 -16.28 -15.34 0.65
CA LYS A 89 -17.45 -15.29 -0.26
C LYS A 89 -18.66 -14.55 0.31
N GLU A 90 -18.75 -14.39 1.63
CA GLU A 90 -19.80 -13.57 2.26
C GLU A 90 -19.58 -12.05 2.06
N ILE A 91 -18.36 -11.63 1.73
CA ILE A 91 -18.05 -10.22 1.45
C ILE A 91 -18.62 -9.84 0.09
N SER A 92 -19.40 -8.75 0.03
CA SER A 92 -20.06 -8.32 -1.20
C SER A 92 -19.04 -7.94 -2.29
N SER A 93 -19.27 -8.44 -3.50
CA SER A 93 -18.54 -8.04 -4.71
C SER A 93 -19.18 -6.86 -5.45
N ASN A 94 -20.22 -6.26 -4.89
CA ASN A 94 -20.85 -5.06 -5.41
C ASN A 94 -20.99 -4.03 -4.29
N ARG A 95 -20.36 -2.87 -4.47
CA ARG A 95 -20.40 -1.76 -3.52
C ARG A 95 -21.81 -1.26 -3.19
N ASP A 96 -22.77 -1.38 -4.13
CA ASP A 96 -24.14 -0.91 -3.93
C ASP A 96 -24.97 -1.88 -3.07
N GLN A 97 -24.42 -3.05 -2.75
CA GLN A 97 -25.05 -4.09 -1.93
C GLN A 97 -24.53 -4.14 -0.50
N ILE A 98 -23.58 -3.27 -0.12
CA ILE A 98 -23.11 -3.19 1.27
C ILE A 98 -24.23 -2.67 2.17
N LYS A 99 -24.36 -3.26 3.37
CA LYS A 99 -25.44 -2.90 4.31
C LYS A 99 -25.01 -1.79 5.25
N ASN A 100 -23.77 -1.87 5.72
CA ASN A 100 -23.16 -0.88 6.59
C ASN A 100 -21.95 -0.25 5.90
N SER A 101 -21.66 1.01 6.20
CA SER A 101 -20.46 1.70 5.70
C SER A 101 -19.15 1.03 6.15
N THR A 102 -19.21 0.26 7.24
CA THR A 102 -18.12 -0.50 7.84
C THR A 102 -17.88 -1.86 7.20
N ASP A 103 -18.80 -2.34 6.36
CA ASP A 103 -18.63 -3.63 5.69
C ASP A 103 -17.61 -3.48 4.55
N PRO A 104 -16.62 -4.39 4.43
CA PRO A 104 -15.73 -4.38 3.28
C PRO A 104 -16.48 -4.80 2.01
N THR A 105 -15.91 -4.45 0.85
CA THR A 105 -16.36 -4.93 -0.46
C THR A 105 -15.18 -5.23 -1.36
N TRP A 106 -15.33 -6.24 -2.22
CA TRP A 106 -14.34 -6.54 -3.26
C TRP A 106 -14.33 -5.52 -4.38
N ASP A 107 -15.47 -4.84 -4.61
CA ASP A 107 -15.58 -3.74 -5.57
C ASP A 107 -15.12 -2.43 -4.93
N ASN A 108 -13.81 -2.34 -4.71
CA ASN A 108 -13.14 -1.13 -4.28
C ASN A 108 -11.90 -0.89 -5.15
N ILE A 109 -11.58 0.36 -5.44
CA ILE A 109 -10.49 0.73 -6.37
C ILE A 109 -9.13 0.87 -5.67
N TRP A 110 -9.10 0.74 -4.35
CA TRP A 110 -7.94 1.08 -3.52
C TRP A 110 -7.16 -0.16 -3.08
N LEU A 111 -7.86 -1.24 -2.72
CA LEU A 111 -7.30 -2.47 -2.17
C LEU A 111 -7.59 -3.66 -3.11
N PRO A 112 -6.57 -4.22 -3.77
CA PRO A 112 -6.73 -5.39 -4.62
C PRO A 112 -7.22 -6.63 -3.87
N GLY A 113 -7.85 -7.56 -4.59
CA GLY A 113 -8.50 -8.74 -4.01
C GLY A 113 -7.55 -9.66 -3.25
N LEU A 114 -6.35 -9.94 -3.78
CA LEU A 114 -5.38 -10.78 -3.06
C LEU A 114 -4.94 -10.12 -1.74
N ASP A 115 -4.84 -8.80 -1.72
CA ASP A 115 -4.45 -8.07 -0.50
C ASP A 115 -5.55 -8.15 0.57
N GLY A 116 -6.83 -8.01 0.18
CA GLY A 116 -7.97 -8.24 1.08
C GLY A 116 -8.01 -9.66 1.65
N VAL A 117 -7.71 -10.67 0.81
CA VAL A 117 -7.56 -12.07 1.25
C VAL A 117 -6.42 -12.21 2.27
N CYS A 118 -5.27 -11.59 2.01
CA CYS A 118 -4.11 -11.65 2.91
C CYS A 118 -4.38 -10.95 4.25
N ILE A 119 -4.99 -9.77 4.26
CA ILE A 119 -5.39 -9.08 5.50
C ILE A 119 -6.29 -9.99 6.33
N TYR A 120 -7.35 -10.52 5.72
CA TYR A 120 -8.29 -11.39 6.42
C TYR A 120 -7.58 -12.66 6.93
N GLY A 121 -6.77 -13.29 6.10
CA GLY A 121 -6.04 -14.52 6.40
C GLY A 121 -5.04 -14.36 7.54
N PHE A 122 -4.24 -13.29 7.53
CA PHE A 122 -3.26 -13.03 8.59
C PHE A 122 -3.94 -12.66 9.90
N VAL A 123 -4.90 -11.74 9.90
CA VAL A 123 -5.64 -11.37 11.12
C VAL A 123 -6.30 -12.60 11.75
N SER A 124 -6.95 -13.43 10.93
CA SER A 124 -7.66 -14.63 11.40
C SER A 124 -6.72 -15.74 11.91
N SER A 125 -5.52 -15.87 11.35
CA SER A 125 -4.58 -16.95 11.67
C SER A 125 -3.64 -16.58 12.82
N LEU A 126 -3.09 -15.36 12.79
CA LEU A 126 -2.15 -14.84 13.79
C LEU A 126 -2.86 -14.38 15.05
N LYS A 127 -4.11 -13.90 14.92
CA LYS A 127 -4.92 -13.36 16.03
C LYS A 127 -4.15 -12.28 16.79
N PRO A 128 -3.70 -11.21 16.10
CA PRO A 128 -2.93 -10.14 16.71
C PRO A 128 -3.68 -9.56 17.92
N LYS A 129 -2.96 -9.11 18.95
CA LYS A 129 -3.55 -8.26 19.97
C LYS A 129 -3.83 -6.87 19.41
N ILE A 130 -2.94 -6.37 18.55
CA ILE A 130 -3.02 -5.05 17.93
C ILE A 130 -2.91 -5.17 16.40
N PHE A 131 -3.88 -4.59 15.71
CA PHE A 131 -3.79 -4.21 14.30
C PHE A 131 -3.67 -2.69 14.24
N LEU A 132 -2.45 -2.19 14.03
CA LEU A 132 -2.15 -0.76 13.95
C LEU A 132 -1.96 -0.40 12.47
N GLU A 133 -2.71 0.57 11.99
CA GLU A 133 -2.71 0.99 10.60
C GLU A 133 -2.33 2.47 10.45
N ILE A 134 -1.40 2.74 9.54
CA ILE A 134 -1.02 4.07 9.08
C ILE A 134 -1.64 4.29 7.71
N GLY A 135 -2.57 5.23 7.59
CA GLY A 135 -3.40 5.42 6.40
C GLY A 135 -4.52 4.39 6.33
N SER A 136 -5.68 4.75 6.87
CA SER A 136 -6.79 3.83 7.12
C SER A 136 -7.92 3.96 6.09
N GLY A 137 -8.63 2.85 5.85
CA GLY A 137 -9.69 2.81 4.85
C GLY A 137 -10.30 1.42 4.63
N ASN A 138 -10.26 0.94 3.37
CA ASN A 138 -10.86 -0.36 3.03
C ASN A 138 -10.12 -1.54 3.68
N SER A 139 -8.80 -1.48 3.80
CA SER A 139 -7.96 -2.43 4.53
C SER A 139 -8.43 -2.61 5.98
N THR A 140 -8.75 -1.51 6.67
CA THR A 140 -9.33 -1.51 8.03
C THR A 140 -10.62 -2.33 8.09
N LYS A 141 -11.51 -2.18 7.10
CA LYS A 141 -12.78 -2.92 7.03
C LYS A 141 -12.57 -4.42 6.83
N PHE A 142 -11.57 -4.83 6.04
CA PHE A 142 -11.19 -6.24 5.89
C PHE A 142 -10.64 -6.83 7.20
N ALA A 143 -9.79 -6.09 7.90
CA ALA A 143 -9.29 -6.51 9.22
C ALA A 143 -10.43 -6.63 10.24
N PHE A 144 -11.32 -5.64 10.30
CA PHE A 144 -12.49 -5.64 11.17
C PHE A 144 -13.44 -6.82 10.89
N LYS A 145 -13.70 -7.13 9.61
CA LYS A 145 -14.50 -8.30 9.22
C LYS A 145 -13.87 -9.60 9.74
N ALA A 146 -12.55 -9.77 9.58
CA ALA A 146 -11.82 -10.93 10.09
C ALA A 146 -11.92 -11.06 11.62
N ILE A 147 -11.79 -9.94 12.34
CA ILE A 147 -11.92 -9.87 13.80
C ILE A 147 -13.30 -10.33 14.24
N ASN A 148 -14.36 -9.80 13.62
CA ASN A 148 -15.74 -10.12 13.97
C ASN A 148 -16.10 -11.58 13.67
N ASP A 149 -15.77 -12.05 12.47
CA ASP A 149 -16.07 -13.42 12.05
C ASP A 149 -15.41 -14.46 12.97
N ASN A 150 -14.21 -14.16 13.45
CA ASN A 150 -13.42 -15.06 14.29
C ASN A 150 -13.52 -14.73 15.80
N LYS A 151 -14.33 -13.75 16.19
CA LYS A 151 -14.55 -13.30 17.58
C LYS A 151 -13.23 -13.00 18.30
N LEU A 152 -12.32 -12.30 17.64
CA LEU A 152 -11.02 -11.97 18.18
C LEU A 152 -11.12 -10.82 19.19
N ARG A 153 -10.16 -10.74 20.11
CA ARG A 153 -9.98 -9.60 21.04
C ARG A 153 -8.99 -8.56 20.50
N THR A 154 -8.68 -8.65 19.21
CA THR A 154 -7.78 -7.74 18.50
C THR A 154 -8.32 -6.33 18.59
N LYS A 155 -7.45 -5.39 18.94
CA LYS A 155 -7.74 -3.96 18.88
C LYS A 155 -7.30 -3.37 17.55
N ILE A 156 -8.09 -2.47 16.99
CA ILE A 156 -7.72 -1.68 15.81
C ILE A 156 -7.29 -0.28 16.26
N ILE A 157 -6.10 0.12 15.85
CA ILE A 157 -5.55 1.47 16.07
C ILE A 157 -5.33 2.12 14.71
N SER A 158 -5.96 3.27 14.46
CA SER A 158 -5.80 4.04 13.22
C SER A 158 -4.96 5.29 13.48
N ILE A 159 -3.90 5.48 12.68
CA ILE A 159 -3.13 6.72 12.57
C ILE A 159 -3.37 7.28 11.17
N ASP A 160 -4.21 8.31 11.09
CA ASP A 160 -4.58 8.91 9.81
C ASP A 160 -5.15 10.31 10.05
N PRO A 161 -4.52 11.38 9.55
CA PRO A 161 -5.04 12.73 9.70
C PRO A 161 -6.37 12.92 8.96
N HIS A 162 -6.58 12.24 7.84
CA HIS A 162 -7.72 12.42 6.94
C HIS A 162 -8.09 11.11 6.23
N PRO A 163 -8.74 10.14 6.93
CA PRO A 163 -9.08 8.86 6.35
C PRO A 163 -10.05 9.00 5.17
N ARG A 164 -9.91 8.12 4.19
CA ARG A 164 -10.71 8.14 2.95
C ARG A 164 -12.11 7.54 3.15
N ASP A 165 -12.29 6.75 4.18
CA ASP A 165 -13.51 6.06 4.56
C ASP A 165 -13.82 6.33 6.04
N GLU A 166 -15.11 6.30 6.41
CA GLU A 166 -15.52 6.36 7.82
C GLU A 166 -15.17 5.05 8.53
N ILE A 167 -14.01 5.05 9.19
CA ILE A 167 -13.44 3.89 9.92
C ILE A 167 -13.51 4.06 11.44
N ASP A 168 -13.93 5.23 11.93
CA ASP A 168 -13.90 5.58 13.35
C ASP A 168 -14.73 4.61 14.19
N ALA A 169 -15.88 4.20 13.66
CA ALA A 169 -16.81 3.29 14.34
C ALA A 169 -16.25 1.87 14.52
N ILE A 170 -15.17 1.51 13.82
CA ILE A 170 -14.55 0.18 13.87
C ILE A 170 -13.16 0.20 14.51
N CYS A 171 -12.68 1.36 14.96
CA CYS A 171 -11.38 1.51 15.61
C CYS A 171 -11.53 1.65 17.13
N ASP A 172 -10.67 0.98 17.88
CA ASP A 172 -10.59 1.10 19.35
C ASP A 172 -9.83 2.38 19.76
N SER A 173 -8.89 2.83 18.93
CA SER A 173 -8.14 4.08 19.12
C SER A 173 -7.88 4.76 17.79
N ILE A 174 -7.96 6.09 17.80
CA ILE A 174 -7.88 6.93 16.60
C ILE A 174 -6.94 8.11 16.87
N ILE A 175 -5.95 8.26 16.00
CA ILE A 175 -4.97 9.34 16.05
C ILE A 175 -5.09 10.15 14.74
N ARG A 176 -5.71 11.33 14.84
CA ARG A 176 -5.88 12.28 13.72
C ARG A 176 -4.69 13.22 13.63
N SER A 177 -3.54 12.69 13.22
CA SER A 177 -2.29 13.44 13.11
C SER A 177 -1.42 12.89 11.97
N PRO A 178 -0.65 13.73 11.26
CA PRO A 178 0.44 13.27 10.41
C PRO A 178 1.39 12.38 11.21
N LEU A 179 1.89 11.30 10.59
CA LEU A 179 2.70 10.31 11.29
C LEU A 179 3.97 10.91 11.92
N GLU A 180 4.54 11.92 11.26
CA GLU A 180 5.75 12.63 11.67
C GLU A 180 5.59 13.40 12.99
N GLU A 181 4.36 13.64 13.43
CA GLU A 181 4.02 14.33 14.67
C GLU A 181 3.56 13.38 15.79
N VAL A 182 3.39 12.08 15.48
CA VAL A 182 2.93 11.09 16.45
C VAL A 182 4.07 10.64 17.36
N ASP A 183 3.77 10.50 18.66
CA ASP A 183 4.70 9.90 19.61
C ASP A 183 4.96 8.42 19.26
N LEU A 184 6.21 8.08 19.00
CA LEU A 184 6.61 6.79 18.48
C LEU A 184 6.52 5.66 19.52
N ASP A 185 6.33 5.98 20.80
CA ASP A 185 6.20 4.99 21.88
C ASP A 185 5.01 4.03 21.65
N ILE A 186 4.00 4.45 20.87
CA ILE A 186 2.89 3.56 20.46
C ILE A 186 3.37 2.35 19.66
N PHE A 187 4.46 2.47 18.90
CA PHE A 187 5.01 1.36 18.11
C PHE A 187 5.79 0.37 18.98
N ASP A 188 6.28 0.81 20.15
CA ASP A 188 6.94 -0.07 21.10
C ASP A 188 5.94 -1.00 21.81
N GLU A 189 4.64 -0.71 21.74
CA GLU A 189 3.58 -1.59 22.24
C GLU A 189 3.38 -2.85 21.38
N LEU A 190 3.80 -2.83 20.12
CA LEU A 190 3.63 -3.96 19.19
C LEU A 190 4.53 -5.14 19.60
N ASP A 191 3.92 -6.29 19.82
CA ASP A 191 4.59 -7.55 20.18
C ASP A 191 4.54 -8.57 19.04
N GLU A 192 5.12 -9.76 19.27
CA GLU A 192 5.07 -10.85 18.30
C GLU A 192 3.64 -11.13 17.80
N ASN A 193 3.53 -11.25 16.47
CA ASN A 193 2.29 -11.48 15.71
C ASN A 193 1.32 -10.30 15.65
N ASP A 194 1.60 -9.17 16.32
CA ASP A 194 0.88 -7.92 16.06
C ASP A 194 1.20 -7.40 14.67
N ILE A 195 0.24 -6.67 14.08
CA ILE A 195 0.32 -6.21 12.69
C ILE A 195 0.44 -4.70 12.65
N LEU A 196 1.50 -4.22 12.01
CA LEU A 196 1.67 -2.85 11.52
C LEU A 196 1.35 -2.83 10.02
N PHE A 197 0.24 -2.19 9.63
CA PHE A 197 -0.18 -2.01 8.24
C PHE A 197 0.15 -0.59 7.77
N ILE A 198 0.85 -0.45 6.63
CA ILE A 198 1.39 0.84 6.16
C ILE A 198 0.86 1.12 4.75
N ASP A 199 -0.10 2.05 4.65
CA ASP A 199 -0.65 2.60 3.41
C ASP A 199 -0.57 4.14 3.43
N ASN A 200 0.67 4.63 3.46
CA ASN A 200 1.00 6.01 3.75
C ASN A 200 1.03 6.90 2.50
N SER A 201 1.75 8.02 2.51
CA SER A 201 1.82 8.94 1.36
C SER A 201 2.66 8.44 0.17
N HIS A 202 3.39 7.33 0.33
CA HIS A 202 4.24 6.68 -0.68
C HIS A 202 5.42 7.54 -1.18
N ARG A 203 5.69 8.71 -0.58
CA ARG A 203 6.79 9.57 -1.02
C ARG A 203 7.80 9.82 0.09
N VAL A 204 9.07 9.63 -0.23
CA VAL A 204 10.21 9.87 0.66
C VAL A 204 10.63 11.34 0.53
N PHE A 205 10.48 12.10 1.60
CA PHE A 205 11.00 13.47 1.75
C PHE A 205 11.68 13.60 3.12
N MET A 206 12.34 14.74 3.38
CA MET A 206 13.02 14.97 4.67
C MET A 206 12.09 14.82 5.87
N ASN A 207 10.84 15.24 5.74
CA ASN A 207 9.78 15.07 6.74
C ASN A 207 8.56 14.46 6.04
N SER A 208 8.57 13.14 5.89
CA SER A 208 7.43 12.38 5.38
C SER A 208 7.22 11.10 6.17
N ASP A 209 5.98 10.64 6.21
CA ASP A 209 5.55 9.39 6.83
C ASP A 209 6.38 8.18 6.37
N VAL A 210 6.75 8.10 5.09
CA VAL A 210 7.65 7.06 4.59
C VAL A 210 9.01 7.14 5.27
N THR A 211 9.59 8.33 5.38
CA THR A 211 10.87 8.52 6.06
C THR A 211 10.79 8.11 7.53
N THR A 212 9.73 8.53 8.24
CA THR A 212 9.46 8.14 9.63
C THR A 212 9.31 6.63 9.79
N VAL A 213 8.54 5.98 8.92
CA VAL A 213 8.37 4.52 8.91
C VAL A 213 9.72 3.82 8.81
N PHE A 214 10.52 4.16 7.81
CA PHE A 214 11.75 3.42 7.53
C PHE A 214 12.90 3.78 8.47
N LEU A 215 13.00 5.01 8.96
CA LEU A 215 14.16 5.43 9.77
C LEU A 215 13.89 5.34 11.26
N ASP A 216 12.66 5.59 11.70
CA ASP A 216 12.34 5.75 13.12
C ASP A 216 11.49 4.59 13.66
N ILE A 217 10.54 4.06 12.88
CA ILE A 217 9.60 3.03 13.35
C ILE A 217 10.16 1.62 13.16
N ILE A 218 10.46 1.22 11.91
CA ILE A 218 10.90 -0.15 11.58
C ILE A 218 12.08 -0.62 12.47
N PRO A 219 13.12 0.19 12.72
CA PRO A 219 14.25 -0.22 13.57
C PRO A 219 13.89 -0.46 15.05
N ARG A 220 12.77 0.08 15.54
CA ARG A 220 12.32 -0.07 16.94
C ARG A 220 11.46 -1.32 17.16
N LEU A 221 10.83 -1.82 16.10
CA LEU A 221 9.85 -2.90 16.22
C LEU A 221 10.48 -4.17 16.82
N LYS A 222 9.75 -4.80 17.73
CA LYS A 222 10.17 -6.03 18.39
C LYS A 222 10.21 -7.19 17.39
N LYS A 223 11.07 -8.17 17.70
CA LYS A 223 11.10 -9.44 16.99
C LYS A 223 9.70 -10.05 16.91
N GLY A 224 9.34 -10.46 15.71
CA GLY A 224 8.11 -11.16 15.41
C GLY A 224 6.89 -10.30 15.12
N VAL A 225 7.01 -8.96 15.20
CA VAL A 225 6.00 -8.04 14.67
C VAL A 225 5.86 -8.27 13.16
N ILE A 226 4.62 -8.27 12.67
CA ILE A 226 4.28 -8.38 11.25
C ILE A 226 4.15 -6.98 10.68
N ILE A 227 4.78 -6.76 9.54
CA ILE A 227 4.69 -5.51 8.81
C ILE A 227 4.07 -5.79 7.45
N GLN A 228 3.11 -4.98 7.06
CA GLN A 228 2.68 -4.85 5.68
C GLN A 228 3.07 -3.47 5.18
N ILE A 229 3.61 -3.40 3.96
CA ILE A 229 3.81 -2.15 3.22
C ILE A 229 3.00 -2.26 1.92
N HIS A 230 2.08 -1.31 1.72
CA HIS A 230 1.21 -1.30 0.54
C HIS A 230 1.91 -0.73 -0.69
N ASP A 231 1.32 -0.97 -1.87
CA ASP A 231 1.81 -0.46 -3.15
C ASP A 231 3.27 -0.84 -3.50
N ILE A 232 3.67 -2.09 -3.23
CA ILE A 232 5.01 -2.60 -3.55
C ILE A 232 4.98 -3.55 -4.75
N PHE A 233 5.83 -3.27 -5.74
CA PHE A 233 5.93 -4.02 -7.01
C PHE A 233 7.21 -4.85 -7.13
N LEU A 234 8.03 -4.90 -6.08
CA LEU A 234 9.28 -5.67 -6.07
C LEU A 234 9.05 -7.12 -6.53
N PRO A 235 9.95 -7.70 -7.35
CA PRO A 235 11.28 -7.20 -7.73
C PRO A 235 11.31 -6.29 -8.98
N TYR A 236 10.17 -5.72 -9.38
CA TYR A 236 10.03 -4.83 -10.53
C TYR A 236 9.94 -3.37 -10.10
N ASP A 237 10.13 -2.45 -11.03
CA ASP A 237 9.76 -1.05 -10.81
C ASP A 237 8.23 -0.86 -10.91
N TYR A 238 7.76 0.27 -10.39
CA TYR A 238 6.38 0.69 -10.59
C TYR A 238 5.97 0.66 -12.06
N PRO A 239 4.71 0.30 -12.37
CA PRO A 239 4.26 0.18 -13.74
C PRO A 239 4.22 1.54 -14.45
N PRO A 240 4.30 1.60 -15.79
CA PRO A 240 4.38 2.86 -16.53
C PRO A 240 3.23 3.84 -16.25
N TYR A 241 2.03 3.34 -15.95
CA TYR A 241 0.87 4.19 -15.62
C TYR A 241 0.95 4.83 -14.23
N TRP A 242 1.92 4.47 -13.39
CA TRP A 242 2.21 5.08 -12.08
C TRP A 242 3.43 5.99 -12.10
N ILE A 243 4.05 6.19 -13.26
CA ILE A 243 5.33 6.90 -13.36
C ILE A 243 5.27 8.35 -12.84
N GLU A 244 4.11 9.01 -13.01
CA GLU A 244 3.86 10.37 -12.52
C GLU A 244 3.36 10.42 -11.07
N ARG A 245 3.21 9.27 -10.40
CA ARG A 245 2.92 9.23 -8.96
C ARG A 245 4.16 9.52 -8.13
N TYR A 246 5.36 9.31 -8.68
CA TYR A 246 6.64 9.51 -7.98
C TYR A 246 6.74 8.76 -6.64
N TYR A 247 6.08 7.60 -6.55
CA TYR A 247 6.19 6.73 -5.39
C TYR A 247 7.62 6.20 -5.26
N SER A 248 8.07 6.00 -4.02
CA SER A 248 9.49 5.82 -3.72
C SER A 248 9.79 4.91 -2.52
N GLU A 249 8.78 4.57 -1.73
CA GLU A 249 8.82 3.69 -0.57
C GLU A 249 9.37 2.29 -0.91
N GLN A 250 9.03 1.73 -2.08
CA GLN A 250 9.56 0.41 -2.45
C GLN A 250 11.08 0.40 -2.61
N TYR A 251 11.70 1.54 -2.94
CA TYR A 251 13.15 1.62 -3.09
C TYR A 251 13.85 1.71 -1.73
N MET A 252 13.19 2.27 -0.71
CA MET A 252 13.64 2.19 0.68
C MET A 252 13.58 0.73 1.15
N LEU A 253 12.45 0.04 0.93
CA LEU A 253 12.31 -1.38 1.24
C LEU A 253 13.36 -2.23 0.51
N ALA A 254 13.56 -2.01 -0.78
CA ALA A 254 14.57 -2.71 -1.57
C ALA A 254 15.98 -2.53 -0.99
N SER A 255 16.30 -1.31 -0.53
CA SER A 255 17.59 -1.01 0.08
C SER A 255 17.77 -1.76 1.41
N TYR A 256 16.73 -1.81 2.24
CA TYR A 256 16.72 -2.61 3.46
C TYR A 256 16.97 -4.11 3.19
N LEU A 257 16.21 -4.70 2.26
CA LEU A 257 16.33 -6.11 1.89
C LEU A 257 17.71 -6.46 1.33
N LEU A 258 18.32 -5.56 0.56
CA LEU A 258 19.64 -5.77 -0.03
C LEU A 258 20.78 -5.56 0.97
N ALA A 259 20.62 -4.63 1.92
CA ALA A 259 21.64 -4.33 2.92
C ALA A 259 21.67 -5.37 4.04
N ASN A 260 20.51 -5.84 4.49
CA ASN A 260 20.40 -6.87 5.52
C ASN A 260 19.24 -7.84 5.23
N PRO A 261 19.47 -8.87 4.39
CA PRO A 261 18.45 -9.88 4.07
C PRO A 261 17.91 -10.63 5.29
N ASP A 262 18.67 -10.67 6.38
CA ASP A 262 18.30 -11.35 7.62
C ASP A 262 17.48 -10.50 8.59
N PHE A 263 17.28 -9.22 8.31
CA PHE A 263 16.46 -8.34 9.15
C PHE A 263 14.98 -8.72 9.10
N PHE A 264 14.52 -9.15 7.93
CA PHE A 264 13.14 -9.56 7.71
C PHE A 264 13.03 -11.01 7.27
N GLU A 265 11.95 -11.63 7.68
CA GLU A 265 11.42 -12.81 7.03
C GLU A 265 10.30 -12.38 6.06
N ILE A 266 10.48 -12.62 4.76
CA ILE A 266 9.44 -12.29 3.77
C ILE A 266 8.30 -13.29 3.91
N LEU A 267 7.08 -12.81 4.13
CA LEU A 267 5.88 -13.63 4.28
C LEU A 267 5.10 -13.77 2.99
N LEU A 268 4.74 -12.65 2.36
CA LEU A 268 3.98 -12.63 1.10
C LEU A 268 4.27 -11.35 0.29
N PRO A 269 5.06 -11.42 -0.80
CA PRO A 269 5.23 -10.33 -1.75
C PRO A 269 4.14 -10.42 -2.83
N ASN A 270 2.96 -9.84 -2.56
CA ASN A 270 1.74 -10.15 -3.30
C ASN A 270 1.78 -9.80 -4.80
N PHE A 271 2.52 -8.77 -5.19
CA PHE A 271 2.70 -8.45 -6.61
C PHE A 271 3.50 -9.55 -7.33
N PHE A 272 4.57 -10.04 -6.72
CA PHE A 272 5.34 -11.18 -7.25
C PHE A 272 4.46 -12.45 -7.33
N ILE A 273 3.69 -12.74 -6.28
CA ILE A 273 2.74 -13.85 -6.24
C ILE A 273 1.74 -13.77 -7.40
N SER A 274 1.25 -12.57 -7.71
CA SER A 274 0.29 -12.32 -8.81
C SER A 274 0.89 -12.56 -10.19
N LYS A 275 2.22 -12.63 -10.31
CA LYS A 275 2.96 -12.88 -11.56
C LYS A 275 3.53 -14.29 -11.67
N ASP A 276 3.53 -15.05 -10.57
CA ASP A 276 4.05 -16.40 -10.55
C ASP A 276 2.95 -17.41 -10.87
N ASP A 277 3.19 -18.28 -11.85
CA ASP A 277 2.19 -19.23 -12.33
C ASP A 277 1.76 -20.21 -11.23
N ASP A 278 2.69 -20.72 -10.41
CA ASP A 278 2.34 -21.71 -9.39
C ASP A 278 1.58 -21.11 -8.21
N LEU A 279 1.88 -19.84 -7.86
CA LEU A 279 1.29 -19.18 -6.71
C LEU A 279 -0.06 -18.52 -7.03
N LYS A 280 -0.21 -17.91 -8.22
CA LYS A 280 -1.45 -17.21 -8.60
C LYS A 280 -2.66 -18.16 -8.68
N PHE A 281 -2.44 -19.44 -8.98
CA PHE A 281 -3.53 -20.41 -9.10
C PHE A 281 -4.09 -20.91 -7.75
N VAL A 282 -3.46 -20.58 -6.61
CA VAL A 282 -3.94 -21.05 -5.29
C VAL A 282 -5.37 -20.61 -5.00
N PHE A 283 -5.74 -19.37 -5.37
CA PHE A 283 -7.10 -18.83 -5.22
C PHE A 283 -7.90 -18.83 -6.53
N HIS A 284 -7.48 -19.57 -7.55
CA HIS A 284 -8.15 -19.56 -8.86
C HIS A 284 -9.62 -19.92 -8.77
N GLU A 285 -9.95 -21.02 -8.09
CA GLU A 285 -11.35 -21.48 -7.95
C GLU A 285 -12.22 -20.47 -7.19
N PHE A 286 -11.65 -19.79 -6.20
CA PHE A 286 -12.33 -18.71 -5.48
C PHE A 286 -12.68 -17.55 -6.44
N TRP A 287 -11.71 -17.06 -7.21
CA TRP A 287 -11.94 -15.96 -8.15
C TRP A 287 -12.79 -16.34 -9.36
N ALA A 288 -12.80 -17.62 -9.75
CA ALA A 288 -13.66 -18.15 -10.80
C ALA A 288 -15.11 -18.38 -10.35
N SER A 289 -15.38 -18.27 -9.05
CA SER A 289 -16.72 -18.44 -8.50
C SER A 289 -17.66 -17.29 -8.86
N LYS A 290 -18.96 -17.59 -8.95
CA LYS A 290 -19.99 -16.62 -9.33
C LYS A 290 -20.00 -15.42 -8.38
N GLY A 291 -20.02 -14.22 -8.95
CA GLY A 291 -20.04 -12.96 -8.22
C GLY A 291 -18.68 -12.26 -8.17
N PHE A 292 -17.59 -12.94 -8.52
CA PHE A 292 -16.24 -12.34 -8.53
C PHE A 292 -15.78 -11.88 -9.92
N GLU A 293 -16.69 -11.88 -10.90
CA GLU A 293 -16.37 -11.47 -12.27
C GLU A 293 -15.90 -10.01 -12.30
N GLY A 294 -14.69 -9.78 -12.81
CA GLY A 294 -14.12 -8.43 -12.94
C GLY A 294 -13.46 -7.87 -11.69
N ILE A 295 -13.47 -8.59 -10.56
CA ILE A 295 -12.71 -8.23 -9.37
C ILE A 295 -11.22 -8.36 -9.66
N ALA A 296 -10.45 -7.32 -9.34
CA ALA A 296 -9.00 -7.33 -9.50
C ALA A 296 -8.37 -8.31 -8.50
N ASN A 297 -7.92 -9.47 -8.97
CA ASN A 297 -7.43 -10.57 -8.15
C ASN A 297 -5.89 -10.58 -7.94
N HIS A 298 -5.20 -9.55 -8.40
CA HIS A 298 -3.79 -9.33 -8.08
C HIS A 298 -3.64 -8.76 -6.65
N GLY A 299 -2.40 -8.57 -6.21
CA GLY A 299 -2.06 -7.88 -4.97
C GLY A 299 -0.86 -6.96 -5.12
N GLN A 300 -0.72 -6.03 -4.19
CA GLN A 300 0.31 -4.99 -4.14
C GLN A 300 0.89 -4.83 -2.73
N SER A 301 0.47 -5.66 -1.78
CA SER A 301 1.01 -5.69 -0.42
C SER A 301 2.31 -6.49 -0.31
N PHE A 302 3.25 -6.00 0.49
CA PHE A 302 4.47 -6.74 0.85
C PHE A 302 4.49 -7.04 2.34
N TRP A 303 4.29 -8.31 2.69
CA TRP A 303 4.22 -8.77 4.07
C TRP A 303 5.57 -9.30 4.56
N LEU A 304 5.96 -8.89 5.75
CA LEU A 304 7.23 -9.16 6.42
C LEU A 304 7.01 -9.54 7.89
N LYS A 305 7.95 -10.27 8.48
CA LYS A 305 8.07 -10.47 9.93
C LYS A 305 9.46 -10.03 10.39
N ILE A 306 9.56 -9.25 11.47
CA ILE A 306 10.86 -8.90 12.08
C ILE A 306 11.52 -10.16 12.63
N LYS A 307 12.81 -10.41 12.30
CA LYS A 307 13.57 -11.60 12.75
C LYS A 307 14.33 -11.41 14.06
#